data_AF-E4L8C9-F1
#
_entry.id   AF-E4L8C9-F1
#
_cell.length_a   1.000
_cell.length_b   1.000
_cell.length_c   1.000
_cell.angle_alpha   90.00
_cell.angle_beta   90.00
_cell.angle_gamma   90.00
#
_symmetry.space_group_name_H-M   'P 1'
#
loop_
_entity.id
_entity.type
_entity.pdbx_description
1 polymer ?
#
loop_
_entity_poly.entity_id
_entity_poly.type
_entity_poly.pdbx_seq_one_letter_code
_entity_poly.pdbx_strand_id
1 'polypeptide(L)'
;MLAVAAILSAGACAYFRPGKHTYMVQYRKEVQQGETVWDICSEIATDKEDLNRLVWQTMKDNRIKDPNDVQPGMLLVVNVEKARGEK
;
A
#
# COMPACT_ATOMS: atom_id res chain seq x y z
N MET A 1 -29.36 0.05 6.88
CA MET A 1 -29.13 -0.74 5.66
C MET A 1 -27.69 -1.19 5.66
N LEU A 2 -27.48 -2.51 5.75
CA LEU A 2 -26.30 -3.31 5.37
C LEU A 2 -24.91 -2.80 5.77
N ALA A 3 -24.40 -3.35 6.89
CA ALA A 3 -22.98 -3.44 7.16
C ALA A 3 -22.35 -4.40 6.13
N VAL A 4 -21.62 -3.86 5.16
CA VAL A 4 -20.82 -4.65 4.23
C VAL A 4 -19.52 -4.98 4.95
N ALA A 5 -19.42 -6.21 5.43
CA ALA A 5 -18.17 -6.78 5.91
C ALA A 5 -17.20 -6.87 4.72
N ALA A 6 -16.25 -5.94 4.64
CA ALA A 6 -15.18 -5.97 3.65
C ALA A 6 -14.23 -7.12 3.98
N ILE A 7 -14.14 -8.09 3.08
CA ILE A 7 -13.24 -9.23 3.19
C ILE A 7 -11.82 -8.72 2.91
N LEU A 8 -10.99 -8.65 3.96
CA LEU A 8 -9.56 -8.35 3.88
C LEU A 8 -8.82 -9.50 3.19
N SER A 9 -8.79 -9.52 1.85
CA SER A 9 -7.89 -10.42 1.12
C SER A 9 -6.51 -9.77 1.01
N ALA A 10 -5.72 -9.85 2.09
CA ALA A 10 -4.32 -9.46 2.10
C ALA A 10 -3.48 -10.49 1.31
N GLY A 11 -3.51 -10.42 -0.02
CA GLY A 11 -2.63 -11.21 -0.89
C GLY A 11 -1.22 -10.62 -0.93
N ALA A 12 -0.38 -10.95 0.06
CA ALA A 12 1.01 -10.53 0.09
C ALA A 12 1.88 -11.41 -0.83
N CYS A 13 2.20 -10.94 -2.04
CA CYS A 13 3.25 -11.55 -2.86
C CYS A 13 4.61 -10.97 -2.45
N ALA A 14 5.47 -11.80 -1.84
CA ALA A 14 6.82 -11.41 -1.43
C ALA A 14 7.84 -11.66 -2.55
N TYR A 15 8.63 -10.65 -2.92
CA TYR A 15 9.73 -10.77 -3.91
C TYR A 15 11.09 -10.61 -3.23
N PHE A 16 12.01 -11.57 -3.41
CA PHE A 16 13.32 -11.61 -2.76
C PHE A 16 14.38 -10.83 -3.55
N ARG A 17 15.07 -9.88 -2.92
CA ARG A 17 16.22 -9.17 -3.54
C ARG A 17 17.54 -9.80 -3.06
N PRO A 18 18.33 -10.46 -3.91
CA PRO A 18 19.60 -11.06 -3.50
C PRO A 18 20.60 -9.96 -3.09
N GLY A 19 21.17 -10.08 -1.88
CA GLY A 19 22.17 -9.15 -1.34
C GLY A 19 21.68 -8.19 -0.25
N LYS A 20 20.37 -8.11 0.01
CA LYS A 20 19.80 -7.46 1.19
C LYS A 20 18.86 -8.41 1.91
N HIS A 21 18.85 -8.41 3.25
CA HIS A 21 17.86 -9.14 4.05
C HIS A 21 16.48 -8.46 4.00
N THR A 22 16.12 -7.88 2.85
CA THR A 22 14.87 -7.18 2.61
C THR A 22 14.08 -7.87 1.51
N TYR A 23 12.77 -7.92 1.67
CA TYR A 23 11.83 -8.46 0.70
C TYR A 23 10.77 -7.40 0.40
N MET A 24 10.33 -7.33 -0.85
CA MET A 24 9.25 -6.43 -1.24
C MET A 24 7.92 -7.11 -0.92
N VAL A 25 7.08 -6.43 -0.15
CA VAL A 25 5.71 -6.86 0.14
C VAL A 25 4.75 -5.98 -0.62
N GLN A 26 3.91 -6.61 -1.43
CA GLN A 26 2.81 -5.94 -2.10
C GLN A 26 1.56 -6.00 -1.22
N TYR A 27 1.07 -4.83 -0.81
CA TYR A 27 -0.21 -4.63 -0.17
C TYR A 27 -1.23 -4.21 -1.22
N ARG A 28 -2.43 -4.76 -1.14
CA ARG A 28 -3.57 -4.39 -1.98
C ARG A 28 -4.69 -3.94 -1.06
N LYS A 29 -5.10 -2.68 -1.17
CA LYS A 29 -6.17 -2.11 -0.36
C LYS A 29 -7.19 -1.43 -1.26
N GLU A 30 -8.47 -1.66 -0.98
CA GLU A 30 -9.56 -0.95 -1.64
C GLU A 30 -9.75 0.41 -0.97
N VAL A 31 -9.70 1.48 -1.77
CA VAL A 31 -9.92 2.86 -1.29
C VAL A 31 -11.33 2.98 -0.72
N GLN A 32 -11.46 3.43 0.53
CA GLN A 32 -12.74 3.73 1.16
C GLN A 32 -13.17 5.18 0.92
N GLN A 33 -14.44 5.48 1.19
CA GLN A 33 -14.97 6.83 1.06
C GLN A 33 -14.25 7.80 2.02
N GLY A 34 -13.60 8.82 1.44
CA GLY A 34 -12.88 9.84 2.19
C GLY A 34 -11.42 9.49 2.51
N GLU A 35 -10.93 8.31 2.10
CA GLU A 35 -9.50 7.99 2.19
C GLU A 35 -8.71 8.58 1.02
N THR A 36 -7.48 8.99 1.30
CA THR A 36 -6.52 9.41 0.28
C THR A 36 -5.39 8.40 0.12
N VAL A 37 -4.57 8.54 -0.94
CA VAL A 37 -3.33 7.75 -1.07
C VAL A 37 -2.44 7.94 0.15
N TRP A 38 -2.44 9.13 0.75
CA TRP A 38 -1.66 9.43 1.95
C TRP A 38 -2.11 8.61 3.14
N ASP A 39 -3.41 8.54 3.41
CA ASP A 39 -3.95 7.76 4.54
C ASP A 39 -3.58 6.30 4.40
N ILE A 40 -3.78 5.73 3.21
CA ILE A 40 -3.47 4.33 2.91
C ILE A 40 -1.97 4.04 3.03
N CYS A 41 -1.13 4.89 2.46
CA CYS A 41 0.32 4.75 2.58
C CYS A 41 0.78 4.91 4.03
N SER A 42 0.16 5.80 4.82
CA SER A 42 0.53 6.01 6.23
C SER A 42 0.21 4.81 7.11
N GLU A 43 -0.87 4.08 6.81
CA GLU A 43 -1.26 2.86 7.51
C GLU A 43 -0.31 1.69 7.18
N ILE A 44 0.16 1.63 5.94
CA ILE A 44 1.01 0.52 5.44
C ILE A 44 2.50 0.79 5.67
N ALA A 45 2.90 2.06 5.77
CA ALA A 45 4.28 2.47 5.93
C ALA A 45 4.90 1.77 7.15
N THR A 46 6.10 1.24 6.93
CA THR A 46 6.94 0.80 8.05
C THR A 46 7.73 1.99 8.58
N ASP A 47 8.13 1.95 9.87
CA ASP A 47 8.85 3.02 10.56
C ASP A 47 10.13 3.50 9.83
N LYS A 48 10.66 2.66 8.94
CA LYS A 48 11.90 2.90 8.18
C LYS A 48 11.69 3.48 6.78
N GLU A 49 10.45 3.55 6.27
CA GLU A 49 10.18 4.08 4.94
C GLU A 49 9.80 5.56 4.94
N ASP A 50 10.31 6.30 3.95
CA ASP A 50 9.89 7.67 3.71
C ASP A 50 8.49 7.67 3.08
N LEU A 51 7.51 8.23 3.82
CA LEU A 51 6.12 8.27 3.39
C LEU A 51 5.92 9.02 2.07
N ASN A 52 6.66 10.11 1.81
CA ASN A 52 6.55 10.86 0.55
C ASN A 52 6.99 9.98 -0.62
N ARG A 53 8.09 9.25 -0.44
CA ARG A 53 8.60 8.31 -1.44
C ARG A 53 7.60 7.18 -1.68
N LEU A 54 7.00 6.64 -0.62
CA LEU A 54 6.02 5.55 -0.72
C LEU A 54 4.75 6.01 -1.46
N VAL A 55 4.24 7.21 -1.15
CA VAL A 55 3.10 7.82 -1.86
C VAL A 55 3.44 8.03 -3.33
N TRP A 56 4.59 8.64 -3.64
CA TRP A 56 5.02 8.84 -5.03
C TRP A 56 5.13 7.53 -5.81
N GLN A 57 5.73 6.50 -5.19
CA GLN A 57 5.86 5.19 -5.81
C GLN A 57 4.50 4.53 -6.03
N THR A 58 3.62 4.60 -5.03
CA THR A 58 2.25 4.06 -5.10
C THR A 58 1.46 4.73 -6.22
N MET A 59 1.55 6.06 -6.34
CA MET A 59 0.93 6.78 -7.45
C MET A 59 1.47 6.32 -8.80
N LYS A 60 2.79 6.15 -8.91
CA LYS A 60 3.43 5.67 -10.14
C LYS A 60 3.00 4.24 -10.50
N ASP A 61 2.93 3.35 -9.51
CA ASP A 61 2.58 1.93 -9.68
C ASP A 61 1.11 1.76 -10.11
N ASN A 62 0.21 2.63 -9.62
CA ASN A 62 -1.22 2.61 -9.93
C ASN A 62 -1.62 3.59 -11.06
N ARG A 63 -0.65 4.31 -11.65
CA ARG A 63 -0.85 5.34 -12.69
C ARG A 63 -1.76 6.49 -12.27
N ILE A 64 -1.71 6.86 -10.99
CA ILE A 64 -2.44 7.99 -10.40
C ILE A 64 -1.60 9.26 -10.57
N LYS A 65 -2.23 10.35 -11.01
CA LYS A 65 -1.56 11.64 -11.22
C LYS A 65 -1.62 12.56 -10.00
N ASP A 66 -2.69 12.48 -9.23
CA ASP A 66 -2.91 13.27 -8.02
C ASP A 66 -3.28 12.33 -6.85
N PRO A 67 -2.65 12.45 -5.67
CA PRO A 67 -2.95 11.58 -4.53
C PRO A 67 -4.38 11.72 -3.99
N ASN A 68 -5.12 12.77 -4.38
CA ASN A 68 -6.53 12.97 -4.05
C ASN A 68 -7.47 12.47 -5.15
N ASP A 69 -6.96 12.14 -6.34
CA ASP A 69 -7.74 11.60 -7.46
C ASP A 69 -7.91 10.08 -7.31
N VAL A 70 -8.42 9.67 -6.15
CA VAL A 70 -8.74 8.29 -5.82
C VAL A 70 -10.23 8.16 -5.54
N GLN A 71 -10.85 7.13 -6.11
CA GLN A 71 -12.28 6.90 -5.98
C GLN A 71 -12.54 5.70 -5.06
N PRO A 72 -13.59 5.76 -4.23
CA PRO A 72 -13.98 4.61 -3.42
C PRO A 72 -14.26 3.38 -4.30
N GLY A 73 -13.76 2.22 -3.89
CA GLY A 73 -13.83 0.98 -4.68
C GLY A 73 -12.64 0.73 -5.60
N MET A 74 -11.69 1.67 -5.70
CA MET A 74 -10.46 1.46 -6.45
C MET A 74 -9.48 0.59 -5.68
N LEU A 75 -8.89 -0.42 -6.33
CA LEU A 75 -7.85 -1.26 -5.71
C LEU A 75 -6.48 -0.60 -5.86
N LEU A 76 -5.92 -0.12 -4.75
CA LEU A 76 -4.60 0.49 -4.66
C LEU A 76 -3.54 -0.57 -4.33
N VAL A 77 -2.45 -0.58 -5.10
CA VAL A 77 -1.30 -1.46 -4.89
C VAL A 77 -0.16 -0.66 -4.25
N VAL A 78 0.25 -1.03 -3.03
CA VAL A 78 1.35 -0.39 -2.29
C VAL A 78 2.49 -1.40 -2.14
N ASN A 79 3.67 -1.08 -2.64
CA ASN A 79 4.85 -1.94 -2.55
C ASN A 79 5.81 -1.39 -1.50
N VAL A 80 6.03 -2.11 -0.40
CA VAL A 80 6.94 -1.71 0.68
C VAL A 80 8.13 -2.65 0.79
N GLU A 81 9.30 -2.12 1.12
CA GLU A 81 10.49 -2.92 1.39
C GLU A 81 10.55 -3.28 2.89
N LYS A 82 10.30 -4.54 3.24
CA LYS A 82 10.39 -5.02 4.63
C LYS A 82 11.71 -5.71 4.92
N ALA A 83 12.32 -5.40 6.06
CA ALA A 83 13.43 -6.17 6.59
C ALA A 83 12.93 -7.49 7.19
N ARG A 84 13.64 -8.59 6.96
CA ARG A 84 13.34 -9.89 7.58
C ARG A 84 13.60 -9.81 9.08
N GLY A 85 12.55 -9.60 9.88
CA GLY A 85 12.63 -9.61 11.35
C GLY A 85 11.71 -8.63 12.08
N GLU A 86 11.09 -7.66 11.38
CA GLU A 86 10.10 -6.77 11.99
C GLU A 86 8.73 -7.46 11.98
N LYS A 87 8.32 -7.90 13.17
CA LYS A 87 7.02 -8.50 13.45
C LYS A 87 5.96 -7.41 13.60
#